data_AF-A0A3N5JBW6-F1
#
_entry.id   AF-A0A3N5JBW6-F1
#
_cell.length_a   1.000
_cell.length_b   1.000
_cell.length_c   1.000
_cell.angle_alpha   90.00
_cell.angle_beta   90.00
_cell.angle_gamma   90.00
#
_symmetry.space_group_name_H-M   'P 1'
#
loop_
_entity.id
_entity.type
_entity.pdbx_description
1 polymer ?
#
loop_
_entity_poly.entity_id
_entity_poly.type
_entity_poly.pdbx_seq_one_letter_code
_entity_poly.pdbx_strand_id
1 'polypeptide(L)'
;MLNSFWNWFVILISVLTILACWWLLHWTKGVSDRKDEKPGSTGHVWDENITELNTPLPRWWLHLFNITIVFALVYLVFFPGLGNFAGVLGWTQERQYQEEMAAAEVAQEPVFARFREMDPAALMADADAMATAGRLFRQNCAMCHGSDGRGAAGFPNLANDDWQWGGTHEQIMATLQGGRMAAMPSWAAPLGEDGVKEVVAYVLQLSGQQADAQL
;
A
#
# COMPACT_ATOMS: atom_id res chain seq x y z
N MET A 1 -17.10 -4.03 19.35
CA MET A 1 -16.78 -4.92 20.48
C MET A 1 -17.44 -6.26 20.26
N LEU A 2 -16.77 -7.36 20.59
CA LEU A 2 -17.36 -8.69 20.49
C LEU A 2 -18.44 -8.86 21.55
N ASN A 3 -19.51 -9.59 21.21
CA ASN A 3 -20.50 -9.97 22.21
C ASN A 3 -19.89 -10.98 23.21
N SER A 4 -20.59 -11.22 24.32
CA SER A 4 -20.06 -12.05 25.42
C SER A 4 -19.66 -13.46 24.96
N PHE A 5 -20.44 -14.08 24.07
CA PHE A 5 -20.12 -15.40 23.52
C PHE A 5 -18.80 -15.38 22.73
N TRP A 6 -18.69 -14.49 21.73
CA TRP A 6 -17.50 -14.43 20.88
C TRP A 6 -16.25 -13.99 21.65
N ASN A 7 -16.41 -13.13 22.66
CA ASN A 7 -15.33 -12.76 23.58
C ASN A 7 -14.74 -14.00 24.26
N TRP A 8 -15.57 -14.80 24.94
CA TRP A 8 -15.09 -16.00 25.63
C TRP A 8 -14.62 -17.09 24.68
N PHE A 9 -15.29 -17.26 23.53
CA PHE A 9 -14.89 -18.22 22.52
C PHE A 9 -13.44 -17.99 22.05
N VAL A 10 -13.09 -16.75 21.70
CA VAL A 10 -11.74 -16.39 21.26
C VAL A 10 -10.72 -16.61 22.39
N ILE A 11 -11.02 -16.11 23.60
CA ILE A 11 -10.11 -16.25 24.75
C ILE A 11 -9.81 -17.73 25.03
N LEU A 12 -10.85 -18.56 25.13
CA LEU A 12 -10.71 -19.96 25.51
C LEU A 12 -9.96 -20.75 24.45
N ILE A 13 -10.30 -20.59 23.17
CA ILE A 13 -9.63 -21.33 22.09
C ILE A 13 -8.17 -20.93 21.95
N SER A 14 -7.85 -19.63 22.00
CA SER A 14 -6.47 -19.16 21.89
C SER A 14 -5.61 -19.69 23.04
N VAL A 15 -6.08 -19.56 24.29
CA VAL A 15 -5.32 -20.05 25.46
C VAL A 15 -5.22 -21.57 25.46
N LEU A 16 -6.30 -22.28 25.18
CA LEU A 16 -6.30 -23.74 25.11
C LEU A 16 -5.34 -24.25 24.04
N THR A 17 -5.29 -23.61 22.88
CA THR A 17 -4.39 -24.01 21.79
C THR A 17 -2.92 -23.81 22.19
N ILE A 18 -2.58 -22.69 22.82
CA ILE A 18 -1.22 -22.44 23.31
C ILE A 18 -0.81 -23.48 24.36
N LEU A 19 -1.70 -23.78 25.31
CA LEU A 19 -1.46 -24.80 26.33
C LEU A 19 -1.37 -26.21 25.72
N ALA A 20 -2.17 -26.51 24.70
CA ALA A 20 -2.12 -27.77 23.97
C ALA A 20 -0.80 -27.93 23.21
N CYS A 21 -0.29 -26.87 22.57
CA CYS A 21 1.03 -26.88 21.93
C CYS A 21 2.15 -27.13 22.95
N TRP A 22 2.09 -26.46 24.10
CA TRP A 22 3.05 -26.68 25.19
C TRP A 22 2.99 -28.13 25.69
N TRP A 23 1.79 -28.65 25.95
CA TRP A 23 1.58 -30.03 26.39
C TRP A 23 2.09 -31.05 25.36
N LEU A 24 1.75 -30.87 24.09
CA LEU A 24 2.17 -31.75 22.99
C LEU A 24 3.70 -31.79 22.87
N LEU A 25 4.37 -30.63 22.95
CA LEU A 25 5.83 -30.54 22.92
C LEU A 25 6.47 -31.33 24.06
N HIS A 26 5.93 -31.19 25.28
CA HIS A 26 6.45 -31.86 26.46
C HIS A 26 6.16 -33.38 26.46
N TRP A 27 5.04 -33.80 25.87
CA TRP A 27 4.70 -35.21 25.70
C TRP A 27 5.62 -35.89 24.66
N THR A 28 5.77 -35.28 23.49
CA THR A 28 6.56 -35.83 22.36
C THR A 28 8.07 -35.83 22.61
N LYS A 29 8.60 -34.90 23.42
CA LYS A 29 10.02 -34.84 23.78
C LYS A 29 10.56 -36.13 24.44
N GLY A 30 9.69 -36.96 25.02
CA GLY A 30 10.06 -38.21 25.69
C GLY A 30 10.08 -39.46 24.79
N VAL A 31 9.69 -39.36 23.51
CA VAL A 31 9.37 -40.52 22.65
C VAL A 31 10.58 -41.07 21.87
N SER A 32 11.72 -40.37 21.88
CA SER A 32 12.92 -40.73 21.12
C SER A 32 13.89 -41.66 21.85
N ASP A 33 14.67 -42.44 21.09
CA ASP A 33 15.77 -43.29 21.57
C ASP A 33 17.01 -42.46 21.96
N ARG A 34 16.86 -41.66 23.01
CA ARG A 34 17.80 -40.61 23.44
C ARG A 34 19.15 -41.14 23.94
N LYS A 35 19.32 -42.46 24.07
CA LYS A 35 20.50 -43.11 24.67
C LYS A 35 21.40 -43.79 23.65
N ASP A 36 20.97 -43.93 22.40
CA ASP A 36 21.72 -44.70 21.40
C ASP A 36 22.63 -43.79 20.57
N GLU A 37 23.90 -44.19 20.45
CA GLU A 37 24.94 -43.48 19.70
C GLU A 37 24.66 -43.49 18.17
N LYS A 38 23.79 -44.39 17.73
CA LYS A 38 23.16 -44.44 16.40
C LYS A 38 21.65 -44.62 16.58
N PRO A 39 20.82 -43.61 16.25
CA PRO A 39 19.37 -43.73 16.37
C PRO A 39 18.87 -44.86 15.48
N GLY A 40 18.03 -45.75 16.02
CA GLY A 40 17.32 -46.75 15.23
C GLY A 40 16.33 -46.11 14.25
N SER A 41 16.01 -46.81 13.16
CA SER A 41 14.89 -46.42 12.30
C SER A 41 13.56 -46.87 12.91
N THR A 42 12.46 -46.24 12.50
CA THR A 42 11.08 -46.57 12.95
C THR A 42 10.56 -47.94 12.47
N GLY A 43 11.41 -48.76 11.85
CA GLY A 43 11.11 -50.12 11.38
C GLY A 43 10.36 -50.21 10.05
N HIS A 44 9.86 -49.10 9.53
CA HIS A 44 9.16 -49.03 8.24
C HIS A 44 10.08 -48.43 7.17
N VAL A 45 10.04 -48.99 5.96
CA VAL A 45 10.75 -48.49 4.77
C VAL A 45 9.72 -47.99 3.77
N TRP A 46 9.92 -46.77 3.32
CA TRP A 46 9.13 -46.10 2.29
C TRP A 46 9.98 -46.02 1.02
N ASP A 47 9.37 -46.22 -0.14
CA ASP A 47 10.03 -46.06 -1.46
C ASP A 47 11.42 -46.73 -1.55
N GLU A 48 11.46 -48.03 -1.23
CA GLU A 48 12.63 -48.93 -1.24
C GLU A 48 13.80 -48.58 -0.29
N ASN A 49 14.08 -47.30 0.00
CA ASN A 49 15.26 -46.87 0.75
C ASN A 49 15.05 -45.74 1.76
N ILE A 50 13.85 -45.14 1.84
CA ILE A 50 13.58 -44.04 2.77
C ILE A 50 13.16 -44.62 4.12
N THR A 51 13.87 -44.23 5.18
CA THR A 51 13.54 -44.61 6.56
C THR A 51 13.54 -43.38 7.46
N GLU A 52 12.70 -43.39 8.48
CA GLU A 52 12.64 -42.30 9.45
C GLU A 52 13.49 -42.65 10.68
N LEU A 53 14.35 -41.72 11.09
CA LEU A 53 15.21 -41.87 12.27
C LEU A 53 14.45 -41.44 13.52
N ASN A 54 14.47 -42.26 14.57
CA ASN A 54 13.88 -41.92 15.86
C ASN A 54 14.84 -41.07 16.73
N THR A 55 15.16 -39.87 16.26
CA THR A 55 16.10 -38.96 16.95
C THR A 55 15.41 -38.05 17.97
N PRO A 56 16.08 -37.69 19.08
CA PRO A 56 15.56 -36.67 19.99
C PRO A 56 15.52 -35.32 19.30
N LEU A 57 14.46 -34.55 19.59
CA LEU A 57 14.35 -33.16 19.16
C LEU A 57 15.60 -32.36 19.61
N PRO A 58 16.21 -31.55 18.72
CA PRO A 58 17.36 -30.74 19.06
C PRO A 58 17.07 -29.83 20.26
N ARG A 59 17.98 -29.78 21.24
CA ARG A 59 17.77 -29.00 22.49
C ARG A 59 17.53 -27.52 22.20
N TRP A 60 18.30 -26.93 21.29
CA TRP A 60 18.15 -25.53 20.91
C TRP A 60 16.75 -25.26 20.31
N TRP A 61 16.24 -26.18 19.49
CA TRP A 61 14.91 -26.07 18.88
C TRP A 61 13.81 -26.14 19.94
N LEU A 62 13.93 -27.06 20.90
CA LEU A 62 13.01 -27.15 22.05
C LEU A 62 13.00 -25.87 22.89
N HIS A 63 14.17 -25.28 23.15
CA HIS A 63 14.27 -24.02 23.88
C HIS A 63 13.62 -22.88 23.09
N LEU A 64 13.90 -22.78 21.78
CA LEU A 64 13.29 -21.78 20.90
C LEU A 64 11.76 -21.89 20.90
N PHE A 65 11.22 -23.11 20.75
CA PHE A 65 9.77 -23.33 20.75
C PHE A 65 9.13 -22.92 22.09
N ASN A 66 9.78 -23.18 23.22
CA ASN A 66 9.28 -22.73 24.52
C ASN A 66 9.35 -21.20 24.66
N ILE A 67 10.39 -20.55 24.13
CA ILE A 67 10.52 -19.09 24.12
C ILE A 67 9.38 -18.45 23.33
N THR A 68 8.99 -19.02 22.17
CA THR A 68 7.88 -18.45 21.38
C THR A 68 6.53 -18.60 22.08
N ILE A 69 6.29 -19.68 22.82
CA ILE A 69 5.11 -19.83 23.68
C ILE A 69 5.08 -18.73 24.76
N VAL A 70 6.19 -18.55 25.48
CA VAL A 70 6.29 -17.50 26.51
C VAL A 70 6.09 -16.11 25.89
N PHE A 71 6.73 -15.85 24.75
CA PHE A 71 6.57 -14.59 24.02
C PHE A 71 5.11 -14.35 23.62
N ALA A 72 4.41 -15.35 23.09
CA ALA A 72 3.01 -15.23 22.70
C ALA A 72 2.12 -14.88 23.91
N LEU A 73 2.32 -15.54 25.06
CA LEU A 73 1.58 -15.24 26.29
C LEU A 73 1.85 -13.82 26.77
N VAL A 74 3.13 -13.41 26.80
CA VAL A 74 3.52 -12.05 27.16
C VAL A 74 2.90 -11.02 26.20
N TYR A 75 2.95 -11.29 24.90
CA TYR A 75 2.38 -10.40 23.89
C TYR A 75 0.87 -10.20 24.08
N LEU A 76 0.12 -11.28 24.33
CA LEU A 76 -1.32 -11.23 24.58
C LEU A 76 -1.70 -10.54 25.90
N VAL A 77 -0.77 -10.39 26.83
CA VAL A 77 -0.95 -9.56 28.04
C VAL A 77 -0.83 -8.07 27.70
N PHE A 78 0.14 -7.70 26.86
CA PHE A 78 0.42 -6.29 26.56
C PHE A 78 -0.48 -5.71 25.45
N PHE A 79 -0.82 -6.51 24.44
CA PHE A 79 -1.54 -6.09 23.24
C PHE A 79 -2.94 -6.72 23.14
N PRO A 80 -3.87 -6.09 22.40
CA PRO A 80 -5.17 -6.68 22.12
C PRO A 80 -5.01 -7.97 21.30
N GLY A 81 -5.79 -8.99 21.65
CA GLY A 81 -5.78 -10.29 20.98
C GLY A 81 -6.64 -11.34 21.66
N LEU A 82 -6.90 -11.18 22.97
CA LEU A 82 -7.78 -12.03 23.76
C LEU A 82 -9.19 -11.44 23.86
N GLY A 83 -10.00 -11.65 22.82
CA GLY A 83 -11.37 -11.15 22.79
C GLY A 83 -11.44 -9.63 22.90
N ASN A 84 -12.20 -9.11 23.87
CA ASN A 84 -12.32 -7.67 24.15
C ASN A 84 -11.22 -7.14 25.10
N PHE A 85 -10.26 -7.97 25.51
CA PHE A 85 -9.13 -7.50 26.32
C PHE A 85 -8.23 -6.59 25.48
N ALA A 86 -8.12 -5.31 25.87
CA ALA A 86 -7.36 -4.30 25.14
C ALA A 86 -5.84 -4.40 25.34
N GLY A 87 -5.36 -5.34 26.16
CA GLY A 87 -3.98 -5.38 26.62
C GLY A 87 -3.72 -4.35 27.72
N VAL A 88 -2.62 -4.55 28.46
CA VAL A 88 -2.18 -3.62 29.52
C VAL A 88 -1.75 -2.25 28.96
N LEU A 89 -1.28 -2.21 27.70
CA LEU A 89 -0.82 -0.96 27.08
C LEU A 89 -1.95 -0.11 26.48
N GLY A 90 -3.17 -0.65 26.38
CA GLY A 90 -4.27 0.03 25.68
C GLY A 90 -3.90 0.43 24.24
N TRP A 91 -3.06 -0.37 23.59
CA TRP A 91 -2.63 -0.11 22.22
C TRP A 91 -3.72 -0.46 21.22
N THR A 92 -3.90 0.40 20.23
CA THR A 92 -4.68 0.10 19.02
C THR A 92 -3.94 0.68 17.82
N GLN A 93 -4.04 0.00 16.67
CA GLN A 93 -3.46 0.49 15.42
C GLN A 93 -4.01 1.87 15.02
N GLU A 94 -5.29 2.14 15.32
CA GLU A 94 -5.93 3.42 15.05
C GLU A 94 -5.30 4.53 15.90
N ARG A 95 -5.15 4.32 17.21
CA ARG A 95 -4.52 5.31 18.09
C ARG A 95 -3.08 5.59 17.67
N GLN A 96 -2.31 4.55 17.37
CA GLN A 96 -0.93 4.71 16.90
C GLN A 96 -0.88 5.51 15.59
N TYR A 97 -1.73 5.20 14.61
CA TYR A 97 -1.82 5.94 13.36
C TYR A 97 -2.14 7.42 13.60
N GLN A 98 -3.12 7.72 14.45
CA GLN A 98 -3.49 9.11 14.75
C GLN A 98 -2.36 9.87 15.45
N GLU A 99 -1.65 9.23 16.38
CA GLU A 99 -0.48 9.82 17.04
C GLU A 99 0.67 10.08 16.06
N GLU A 100 0.96 9.13 15.16
CA GLU A 100 2.01 9.26 14.14
C GLU A 100 1.66 10.36 13.11
N MET A 101 0.41 10.40 12.64
CA MET A 101 -0.07 11.44 11.72
C MET A 101 -0.04 12.82 12.36
N ALA A 102 -0.51 12.97 13.61
CA ALA A 102 -0.46 14.24 14.33
C ALA A 102 0.98 14.71 14.55
N ALA A 103 1.89 13.80 14.92
CA ALA A 103 3.30 14.12 15.06
C ALA A 103 3.94 14.54 13.73
N ALA A 104 3.59 13.87 12.63
CA ALA A 104 4.06 14.21 11.28
C ALA A 104 3.54 15.59 10.83
N GLU A 105 2.26 15.89 11.07
CA GLU A 105 1.65 17.20 10.77
C GLU A 105 2.37 18.31 11.54
N VAL A 106 2.58 18.15 12.84
CA VAL A 106 3.32 19.13 13.66
C VAL A 106 4.76 19.33 13.14
N ALA A 107 5.43 18.25 12.74
CA ALA A 107 6.79 18.33 12.21
C ALA A 107 6.85 19.03 10.84
N GLN A 108 5.80 18.90 10.02
CA GLN A 108 5.73 19.45 8.66
C GLN A 108 5.15 20.86 8.62
N GLU A 109 4.35 21.24 9.61
CA GLU A 109 3.60 22.50 9.63
C GLU A 109 4.48 23.75 9.44
N PRO A 110 5.68 23.90 10.06
CA PRO A 110 6.52 25.08 9.82
C PRO A 110 6.91 25.27 8.36
N VAL A 111 7.09 24.17 7.63
CA VAL A 111 7.47 24.20 6.20
C VAL A 111 6.26 24.55 5.34
N PHE A 112 5.11 23.90 5.56
CA PHE A 112 3.91 24.18 4.76
C PHE A 112 3.24 25.50 5.11
N ALA A 113 3.34 25.99 6.35
CA ALA A 113 2.91 27.33 6.74
C ALA A 113 3.71 28.40 5.97
N ARG A 114 5.04 28.26 5.91
CA ARG A 114 5.91 29.12 5.09
C ARG A 114 5.45 29.16 3.64
N PHE A 115 5.17 28.00 3.03
CA PHE A 115 4.71 27.93 1.64
C PHE A 115 3.33 28.54 1.42
N ARG A 116 2.41 28.43 2.40
CA ARG A 116 1.06 29.01 2.30
C ARG A 116 1.02 30.53 2.31
N GLU A 117 2.01 31.17 2.95
CA GLU A 117 2.10 32.63 3.04
C GLU A 117 2.80 33.25 1.82
N MET A 118 3.50 32.45 1.02
CA MET A 118 4.18 32.91 -0.20
C MET A 118 3.17 33.18 -1.32
N ASP A 119 3.42 34.22 -2.11
CA ASP A 119 2.71 34.38 -3.37
C ASP A 119 3.14 33.29 -4.39
N PRO A 120 2.31 33.00 -5.42
CA PRO A 120 2.61 31.92 -6.36
C PRO A 120 3.93 32.09 -7.12
N ALA A 121 4.35 33.32 -7.44
CA ALA A 121 5.59 33.56 -8.18
C ALA A 121 6.81 33.30 -7.29
N ALA A 122 6.75 33.72 -6.02
CA ALA A 122 7.77 33.42 -5.03
C ALA A 122 7.87 31.91 -4.76
N LEU A 123 6.73 31.21 -4.68
CA LEU A 123 6.69 29.77 -4.45
C LEU A 123 7.36 28.98 -5.58
N MET A 124 7.16 29.38 -6.84
CA MET A 124 7.81 28.76 -8.00
C MET A 124 9.32 29.02 -8.06
N ALA A 125 9.78 30.11 -7.46
CA ALA A 125 11.21 30.46 -7.40
C ALA A 125 11.94 29.80 -6.20
N ASP A 126 11.22 29.31 -5.19
CA ASP A 126 11.80 28.68 -4.00
C ASP A 126 12.22 27.22 -4.27
N ALA A 127 13.50 26.93 -4.06
CA ALA A 127 14.07 25.62 -4.39
C ALA A 127 13.48 24.48 -3.51
N ASP A 128 13.21 24.75 -2.23
CA ASP A 128 12.64 23.74 -1.32
C ASP A 128 11.19 23.45 -1.68
N ALA A 129 10.42 24.48 -2.04
CA ALA A 129 9.05 24.36 -2.53
C ALA A 129 9.01 23.52 -3.81
N MET A 130 9.86 23.83 -4.80
CA MET A 130 9.92 23.07 -6.06
C MET A 130 10.39 21.64 -5.87
N ALA A 131 11.33 21.38 -4.95
CA ALA A 131 11.73 20.02 -4.61
C ALA A 131 10.57 19.23 -3.97
N THR A 132 9.77 19.88 -3.13
CA THR A 132 8.58 19.30 -2.50
C THR A 132 7.48 19.05 -3.53
N ALA A 133 7.18 20.03 -4.38
CA ALA A 133 6.25 19.91 -5.48
C ALA A 133 6.64 18.79 -6.44
N GLY A 134 7.92 18.63 -6.77
CA GLY A 134 8.41 17.54 -7.62
C GLY A 134 8.26 16.14 -7.01
N ARG A 135 8.24 16.01 -5.66
CA ARG A 135 7.88 14.75 -4.99
C ARG A 135 6.38 14.49 -5.08
N LEU A 136 5.55 15.50 -4.80
CA LEU A 136 4.10 15.41 -4.89
C LEU A 136 3.64 15.09 -6.33
N PHE A 137 4.24 15.73 -7.33
CA PHE A 137 3.94 15.50 -8.74
C PHE A 137 4.23 14.04 -9.14
N ARG A 138 5.38 13.50 -8.73
CA ARG A 138 5.73 12.10 -9.03
C ARG A 138 4.79 11.10 -8.37
N GLN A 139 4.32 11.40 -7.16
CA GLN A 139 3.42 10.51 -6.42
C GLN A 139 1.98 10.56 -6.96
N ASN A 140 1.49 11.74 -7.35
CA ASN A 140 0.07 11.96 -7.57
C ASN A 140 -0.31 12.27 -9.04
N CYS A 141 0.63 12.74 -9.86
CA CYS A 141 0.33 13.30 -11.19
C CYS A 141 1.06 12.57 -12.33
N ALA A 142 2.29 12.09 -12.09
CA ALA A 142 3.16 11.55 -13.11
C ALA A 142 2.64 10.28 -13.80
N MET A 143 1.74 9.54 -13.14
CA MET A 143 1.12 8.35 -13.74
C MET A 143 0.33 8.69 -15.01
N CYS A 144 -0.28 9.89 -15.07
CA CYS A 144 -1.05 10.36 -16.22
C CYS A 144 -0.25 11.36 -17.05
N HIS A 145 0.43 12.30 -16.41
CA HIS A 145 1.14 13.40 -17.07
C HIS A 145 2.61 13.10 -17.40
N GLY A 146 3.07 11.87 -17.21
CA GLY A 146 4.47 11.48 -17.41
C GLY A 146 5.38 11.95 -16.29
N SER A 147 6.56 11.31 -16.17
CA SER A 147 7.54 11.64 -15.12
C SER A 147 8.18 13.02 -15.31
N ASP A 148 8.20 13.53 -16.53
CA ASP A 148 8.71 14.86 -16.92
C ASP A 148 7.59 15.89 -17.17
N GLY A 149 6.33 15.53 -16.90
CA GLY A 149 5.18 16.40 -17.08
C GLY A 149 4.74 16.59 -18.53
N ARG A 150 5.31 15.85 -19.50
CA ARG A 150 5.00 16.03 -20.92
C ARG A 150 3.76 15.30 -21.43
N GLY A 151 3.06 14.58 -20.57
CA GLY A 151 1.84 13.88 -20.92
C GLY A 151 2.05 12.64 -21.77
N ALA A 152 0.95 12.15 -22.34
CA ALA A 152 0.89 11.02 -23.25
C ALA A 152 -0.37 11.17 -24.13
N ALA A 153 -0.62 10.23 -25.04
CA ALA A 153 -1.88 10.23 -25.78
C ALA A 153 -3.07 10.21 -24.80
N GLY A 154 -3.95 11.20 -24.90
CA GLY A 154 -5.09 11.40 -24.00
C GLY A 154 -4.81 12.21 -22.72
N PHE A 155 -3.55 12.54 -22.43
CA PHE A 155 -3.15 13.31 -21.24
C PHE A 155 -2.32 14.55 -21.61
N PRO A 156 -2.72 15.75 -21.14
CA PRO A 156 -2.04 17.00 -21.49
C PRO A 156 -0.56 17.04 -21.11
N ASN A 157 0.23 17.72 -21.93
CA ASN A 157 1.55 18.24 -21.56
C ASN A 157 1.35 19.42 -20.60
N LEU A 158 1.99 19.38 -19.43
CA LEU A 158 1.95 20.42 -18.40
C LEU A 158 3.25 21.25 -18.36
N ALA A 159 4.21 20.92 -19.21
CA ALA A 159 5.53 21.55 -19.28
C ALA A 159 5.67 22.51 -20.48
N ASN A 160 4.62 22.72 -21.26
CA ASN A 160 4.54 23.70 -22.35
C ASN A 160 3.57 24.85 -22.01
N ASP A 161 3.44 25.80 -22.93
CA ASP A 161 2.62 26.99 -22.77
C ASP A 161 1.18 26.83 -23.32
N ASP A 162 0.77 25.62 -23.73
CA ASP A 162 -0.55 25.35 -24.30
C ASP A 162 -1.54 24.83 -23.26
N TRP A 163 -2.45 25.70 -22.80
CA TRP A 163 -3.40 25.39 -21.72
C TRP A 163 -4.85 25.32 -22.19
N GLN A 164 -5.45 24.13 -22.17
CA GLN A 164 -6.86 23.92 -22.56
C GLN A 164 -7.87 24.69 -21.68
N TRP A 165 -7.57 24.82 -20.38
CA TRP A 165 -8.45 25.47 -19.39
C TRP A 165 -7.87 26.78 -18.85
N GLY A 166 -6.83 27.31 -19.52
CA GLY A 166 -6.06 28.49 -19.13
C GLY A 166 -4.91 28.18 -18.15
N GLY A 167 -3.81 28.95 -18.29
CA GLY A 167 -2.54 28.72 -17.59
C GLY A 167 -2.26 29.69 -16.43
N THR A 168 -3.23 30.50 -16.02
CA THR A 168 -3.08 31.34 -14.82
C THR A 168 -3.12 30.50 -13.55
N HIS A 169 -2.54 31.00 -12.46
CA HIS A 169 -2.51 30.30 -11.17
C HIS A 169 -3.92 29.89 -10.72
N GLU A 170 -4.88 30.81 -10.81
CA GLU A 170 -6.27 30.59 -10.40
C GLU A 170 -6.94 29.49 -11.24
N GLN A 171 -6.68 29.46 -12.55
CA GLN A 171 -7.24 28.46 -13.46
C GLN A 171 -6.64 27.06 -13.24
N ILE A 172 -5.35 26.99 -12.95
CA ILE A 172 -4.66 25.73 -12.59
C ILE A 172 -5.18 25.23 -11.25
N MET A 173 -5.30 26.10 -10.25
CA MET A 173 -5.86 25.74 -8.94
C MET A 173 -7.30 25.25 -9.04
N ALA A 174 -8.14 25.90 -9.86
CA ALA A 174 -9.50 25.44 -10.13
C ALA A 174 -9.51 24.03 -10.76
N THR A 175 -8.55 23.74 -11.63
CA THR A 175 -8.38 22.41 -12.24
C THR A 175 -7.94 21.35 -11.22
N LEU A 176 -7.01 21.68 -10.33
CA LEU A 176 -6.50 20.76 -9.31
C LEU A 176 -7.54 20.46 -8.22
N GLN A 177 -8.31 21.46 -7.81
CA GLN A 177 -9.28 21.32 -6.71
C GLN A 177 -10.65 20.81 -7.18
N GLY A 178 -11.13 21.30 -8.32
CA GLY A 178 -12.46 20.98 -8.85
C GLY A 178 -12.47 19.88 -9.91
N GLY A 179 -11.31 19.50 -10.44
CA GLY A 179 -11.21 18.64 -11.61
C GLY A 179 -11.72 19.33 -12.88
N ARG A 180 -11.59 18.64 -14.02
CA ARG A 180 -12.12 19.08 -15.33
C ARG A 180 -12.69 17.89 -16.08
N MET A 181 -13.81 18.11 -16.77
CA MET A 181 -14.38 17.15 -17.72
C MET A 181 -14.64 17.87 -19.04
N ALA A 182 -13.84 17.53 -20.05
CA ALA A 182 -14.09 17.96 -21.43
C ALA A 182 -15.23 17.13 -22.03
N ALA A 183 -16.06 17.74 -22.86
CA ALA A 183 -17.10 17.04 -23.62
C ALA A 183 -17.03 17.47 -25.09
N MET A 184 -16.42 16.63 -25.93
CA MET A 184 -16.52 16.75 -27.37
C MET A 184 -17.76 15.99 -27.85
N PRO A 185 -18.81 16.65 -28.36
CA PRO A 185 -20.00 15.97 -28.83
C PRO A 185 -19.70 15.13 -30.08
N SER A 186 -20.49 14.07 -30.29
CA SER A 186 -20.39 13.25 -31.50
C SER A 186 -20.97 14.00 -32.70
N TRP A 187 -20.20 14.05 -33.78
CA TRP A 187 -20.57 14.72 -35.04
C TRP A 187 -21.00 13.76 -36.16
N ALA A 188 -20.99 12.45 -35.92
CA ALA A 188 -21.28 11.44 -36.94
C ALA A 188 -22.71 11.55 -37.52
N ALA A 189 -23.72 11.75 -36.67
CA ALA A 189 -25.11 11.89 -37.15
C ALA A 189 -25.40 13.26 -37.81
N PRO A 190 -24.92 14.40 -37.28
CA PRO A 190 -25.13 15.70 -37.94
C PRO A 190 -24.40 15.89 -39.27
N LEU A 191 -23.18 15.35 -39.42
CA LEU A 191 -22.33 15.61 -40.58
C LEU A 191 -22.26 14.43 -41.58
N GLY A 192 -22.60 13.22 -41.15
CA GLY A 192 -22.31 12.00 -41.92
C GLY A 192 -20.81 11.72 -42.03
N GLU A 193 -20.43 10.61 -42.68
CA GLU A 193 -19.03 10.21 -42.82
C GLU A 193 -18.23 11.23 -43.66
N ASP A 194 -18.76 11.64 -44.81
CA ASP A 194 -18.10 12.60 -45.71
C ASP A 194 -17.91 13.96 -45.02
N GLY A 195 -18.92 14.45 -44.30
CA GLY A 195 -18.81 15.72 -43.58
C GLY A 195 -17.78 15.69 -42.45
N VAL A 196 -17.61 14.55 -41.77
CA VAL A 196 -16.54 14.37 -40.78
C VAL A 196 -15.17 14.44 -41.44
N LYS A 197 -14.98 13.79 -42.60
CA LYS A 197 -13.70 13.81 -43.35
C LYS A 197 -13.33 15.21 -43.80
N GLU A 198 -14.28 15.96 -44.34
CA GLU A 198 -14.07 17.35 -44.77
C GLU A 198 -13.67 18.25 -43.60
N VAL A 199 -14.32 18.11 -42.44
CA VAL A 199 -13.95 18.89 -41.24
C VAL A 199 -12.56 18.49 -40.72
N VAL A 200 -12.21 17.21 -40.74
CA VAL A 200 -10.87 16.75 -40.37
C VAL A 200 -9.81 17.34 -41.31
N ALA A 201 -10.03 17.29 -42.62
CA ALA A 201 -9.13 17.87 -43.61
C ALA A 201 -8.95 19.38 -43.38
N TYR A 202 -10.03 20.10 -43.13
CA TYR A 202 -9.99 21.53 -42.84
C TYR A 202 -9.21 21.86 -41.56
N VAL A 203 -9.42 21.10 -40.47
CA VAL A 203 -8.70 21.32 -39.19
C VAL A 203 -7.21 20.97 -39.31
N LEU A 204 -6.85 19.94 -40.07
CA LEU A 204 -5.44 19.62 -40.37
C LEU A 204 -4.77 20.77 -41.13
N GLN A 205 -5.43 21.30 -42.17
CA GLN A 205 -4.94 22.45 -42.91
C GLN A 205 -4.79 23.69 -42.01
N LEU A 206 -5.76 23.96 -41.12
CA LEU A 206 -5.73 25.08 -40.18
C LEU A 206 -4.56 24.97 -39.19
N SER A 207 -4.20 23.75 -38.78
CA SER A 207 -3.05 23.49 -37.90
C SER A 207 -1.70 23.48 -38.64
N GLY A 208 -1.69 23.74 -39.96
CA GLY A 208 -0.48 23.75 -40.78
C GLY A 208 0.05 22.35 -41.12
N GLN A 209 -0.74 21.30 -40.85
CA GLN A 209 -0.42 19.93 -41.24
C GLN A 209 -0.93 19.67 -42.67
N GLN A 210 -0.25 18.78 -43.41
CA GLN A 210 -0.77 18.36 -44.72
C GLN A 210 -2.06 17.57 -44.52
N ALA A 211 -3.17 18.13 -45.01
CA ALA A 211 -4.41 17.39 -45.14
C ALA A 211 -4.25 16.36 -46.26
N ASP A 212 -4.38 15.08 -45.94
CA ASP A 212 -4.36 14.03 -46.94
C ASP A 212 -5.65 14.12 -47.77
N ALA A 213 -5.51 14.36 -49.08
CA ALA A 213 -6.64 14.57 -50.00
C ALA A 213 -7.44 13.28 -50.28
N GLN A 214 -7.08 12.16 -49.63
CA GLN A 214 -7.68 10.84 -49.81
C GLN A 214 -8.39 10.29 -48.56
N LEU A 215 -8.55 11.09 -47.50
CA LEU A 215 -9.33 10.71 -46.30
C LEU A 215 -10.79 10.41 -46.64
#